data_AF-A0A7C1XSJ1-F1
#
_entry.id   AF-A0A7C1XSJ1-F1
#
_cell.length_a   1.000
_cell.length_b   1.000
_cell.length_c   1.000
_cell.angle_alpha   90.00
_cell.angle_beta   90.00
_cell.angle_gamma   90.00
#
_symmetry.space_group_name_H-M   'P 1'
#
loop_
_entity.id
_entity.type
_entity.pdbx_description
1 polymer ?
#
loop_
_entity_poly.entity_id
_entity_poly.type
_entity_poly.pdbx_seq_one_letter_code
_entity_poly.pdbx_strand_id
1 'polypeptide(L)'
;MNGLSRILRSAALAFLCLLVLPASPAGAGDRIELIKLQQRPATEIIPLLKPLLEPGEGISGNGYRLILKARPERLAELRDLVANLDQAPKRLRFSVRRASRSEIEREAARIGGRIEVENGDVRASASGRIHGTQRRLRAEDFYTVTGLEGMPVHIQAGVEFPTGTVLPYVTPGGVAAVPGVEYKSATSGFYARAFVNGDRVRVGIAPRREVLSPAGGGRIDKAALVTTVQGRLSEWLELGGTGENRAHEGKGIVHRTAEKGRQRDRLWLKVEVLPD
;
A
#
# COMPACT_ATOMS: atom_id res chain seq x y z
N MET A 1 -93.83 23.80 13.06
CA MET A 1 -93.23 22.44 13.00
C MET A 1 -91.84 22.43 12.34
N ASN A 2 -90.94 23.41 12.59
CA ASN A 2 -89.66 23.53 11.83
C ASN A 2 -88.38 23.61 12.70
N GLY A 3 -88.41 23.18 13.97
CA GLY A 3 -87.27 23.33 14.90
C GLY A 3 -86.40 22.08 15.14
N LEU A 4 -86.96 20.88 15.00
CA LEU A 4 -86.31 19.64 15.49
C LEU A 4 -85.44 18.92 14.45
N SER A 5 -85.64 19.14 13.14
CA SER A 5 -84.87 18.46 12.08
C SER A 5 -83.52 19.10 11.75
N ARG A 6 -83.27 20.34 12.19
CA ARG A 6 -81.98 21.03 12.01
C ARG A 6 -80.93 20.59 13.03
N ILE A 7 -81.34 20.28 14.26
CA ILE A 7 -80.40 19.89 15.33
C ILE A 7 -79.85 18.48 15.09
N LEU A 8 -80.67 17.53 14.58
CA LEU A 8 -80.20 16.19 14.24
C LEU A 8 -79.25 16.15 13.03
N ARG A 9 -79.42 17.04 12.04
CA ARG A 9 -78.52 17.11 10.87
C ARG A 9 -77.17 17.75 11.20
N SER A 10 -77.15 18.73 12.11
CA SER A 10 -75.91 19.35 12.58
C SER A 10 -75.10 18.41 13.50
N ALA A 11 -75.78 17.58 14.29
CA ALA A 11 -75.13 16.56 15.13
C ALA A 11 -74.52 15.42 14.29
N ALA A 12 -75.18 15.03 13.19
CA ALA A 12 -74.67 14.00 12.28
C ALA A 12 -73.42 14.46 11.49
N LEU A 13 -73.33 15.76 11.14
CA LEU A 13 -72.14 16.31 10.46
C LEU A 13 -70.93 16.47 11.41
N ALA A 14 -71.19 16.78 12.69
CA ALA A 14 -70.14 16.86 13.71
C ALA A 14 -69.56 15.48 14.07
N PHE A 15 -70.38 14.41 14.00
CA PHE A 15 -69.93 13.05 14.26
C PHE A 15 -69.14 12.43 13.09
N LEU A 16 -69.40 12.86 11.85
CA LEU A 16 -68.67 12.39 10.67
C LEU A 16 -67.29 13.05 10.51
N CYS A 17 -67.10 14.28 11.02
CA CYS A 17 -65.79 14.94 11.04
C CYS A 17 -64.86 14.48 12.18
N LEU A 18 -65.38 13.77 13.20
CA LEU A 18 -64.55 13.23 14.28
C LEU A 18 -63.94 11.86 13.94
N LEU A 19 -64.37 11.23 12.85
CA LEU A 19 -63.90 9.91 12.41
C LEU A 19 -62.87 9.96 11.27
N VAL A 20 -62.29 11.13 11.00
CA VAL A 20 -61.12 11.29 10.13
C VAL A 20 -59.98 11.83 10.99
N LEU A 21 -59.60 11.06 12.01
CA LEU A 21 -58.25 11.21 12.56
C LEU A 21 -57.29 10.70 11.49
N PRO A 22 -56.40 11.54 10.91
CA PRO A 22 -55.33 11.01 10.10
C PRO A 22 -54.50 10.11 11.02
N ALA A 23 -54.42 8.82 10.67
CA ALA A 23 -53.46 7.92 11.27
C ALA A 23 -52.07 8.48 10.96
N SER A 24 -51.51 9.25 11.89
CA SER A 24 -50.11 9.64 11.83
C SER A 24 -49.30 8.34 11.67
N PRO A 25 -48.47 8.18 10.63
CA PRO A 25 -47.53 7.08 10.63
C PRO A 25 -46.69 7.27 11.87
N ALA A 26 -46.79 6.31 12.79
CA ALA A 26 -45.91 6.24 13.94
C ALA A 26 -44.49 6.17 13.36
N GLY A 27 -43.81 7.31 13.31
CA GLY A 27 -42.41 7.37 12.93
C GLY A 27 -41.69 6.46 13.90
N ALA A 28 -41.23 5.31 13.40
CA ALA A 28 -40.37 4.42 14.15
C ALA A 28 -39.16 5.26 14.55
N GLY A 29 -39.17 5.73 15.81
CA GLY A 29 -38.21 6.73 16.27
C GLY A 29 -36.79 6.21 16.07
N ASP A 30 -35.93 7.07 15.55
CA ASP A 30 -34.52 6.75 15.38
C ASP A 30 -33.94 6.25 16.70
N ARG A 31 -33.22 5.12 16.64
CA ARG A 31 -32.47 4.59 17.78
C ARG A 31 -30.99 4.80 17.55
N ILE A 32 -30.28 5.00 18.64
CA ILE A 32 -28.82 5.09 18.66
C ILE A 32 -28.27 3.76 19.15
N GLU A 33 -27.41 3.14 18.35
CA GLU A 33 -26.73 1.89 18.68
C GLU A 33 -25.20 2.08 18.62
N LEU A 34 -24.50 1.50 19.59
CA LEU A 34 -23.04 1.48 19.65
C LEU A 34 -22.52 0.11 19.22
N ILE A 35 -21.80 0.07 18.10
CA ILE A 35 -21.15 -1.12 17.56
C ILE A 35 -19.66 -1.07 17.89
N LYS A 36 -19.13 -2.14 18.50
CA LYS A 36 -17.70 -2.32 18.73
C LYS A 36 -17.07 -3.01 17.51
N LEU A 37 -16.04 -2.39 16.96
CA LEU A 37 -15.24 -2.92 15.85
C LEU A 37 -14.05 -3.72 16.41
N GLN A 38 -13.57 -4.69 15.64
CA GLN A 38 -12.50 -5.60 16.06
C GLN A 38 -11.22 -5.45 15.24
N GLN A 39 -11.36 -5.17 13.93
CA GLN A 39 -10.25 -5.27 12.99
C GLN A 39 -9.90 -3.93 12.36
N ARG A 40 -10.90 -3.07 12.10
CA ARG A 40 -10.71 -1.79 11.44
C ARG A 40 -11.22 -0.63 12.29
N PRO A 41 -10.55 0.53 12.27
CA PRO A 41 -11.02 1.72 12.94
C PRO A 41 -12.25 2.30 12.21
N ALA A 42 -13.10 2.99 12.96
CA ALA A 42 -14.30 3.66 12.45
C ALA A 42 -13.95 4.66 11.35
N THR A 43 -12.78 5.30 11.39
CA THR A 43 -12.31 6.24 10.34
C THR A 43 -12.17 5.60 8.95
N GLU A 44 -11.97 4.28 8.88
CA GLU A 44 -11.92 3.54 7.60
C GLU A 44 -13.29 3.05 7.14
N ILE A 45 -14.18 2.70 8.09
CA ILE A 45 -15.52 2.15 7.77
C ILE A 45 -16.53 3.26 7.46
N ILE A 46 -16.49 4.38 8.20
CA ILE A 46 -17.47 5.48 8.06
C ILE A 46 -17.58 5.98 6.61
N PRO A 47 -16.47 6.24 5.87
CA PRO A 47 -16.56 6.70 4.49
C PRO A 47 -17.21 5.69 3.53
N LEU A 48 -17.15 4.38 3.86
CA LEU A 48 -17.75 3.32 3.05
C LEU A 48 -19.26 3.21 3.29
N LEU A 49 -19.72 3.46 4.52
CA LEU A 49 -21.13 3.38 4.89
C LEU A 49 -21.89 4.68 4.65
N LYS A 50 -21.23 5.84 4.74
CA LYS A 50 -21.87 7.16 4.62
C LYS A 50 -22.73 7.32 3.34
N PRO A 51 -22.31 6.85 2.15
CA PRO A 51 -23.13 6.94 0.94
C PRO A 51 -24.40 6.05 0.95
N LEU A 52 -24.48 5.08 1.87
CA LEU A 52 -25.59 4.13 1.99
C LEU A 52 -26.66 4.60 2.99
N LEU A 53 -26.46 5.74 3.64
CA LEU A 53 -27.36 6.29 4.65
C LEU A 53 -28.50 7.07 4.02
N GLU A 54 -29.69 6.89 4.57
CA GLU A 54 -30.90 7.64 4.20
C GLU A 54 -30.96 9.01 4.89
N PRO A 55 -31.76 9.96 4.36
CA PRO A 55 -32.00 11.24 5.03
C PRO A 55 -32.55 11.05 6.45
N GLY A 56 -31.83 11.60 7.45
CA GLY A 56 -32.17 11.46 8.87
C GLY A 56 -31.30 10.43 9.62
N GLU A 57 -30.65 9.52 8.90
CA GLU A 57 -29.69 8.58 9.48
C GLU A 57 -28.34 9.26 9.77
N GLY A 58 -27.70 8.84 10.85
CA GLY A 58 -26.43 9.38 11.31
C GLY A 58 -25.41 8.28 11.54
N ILE A 59 -24.18 8.52 11.09
CA ILE A 59 -23.03 7.68 11.42
C ILE A 59 -21.95 8.56 12.05
N SER A 60 -21.38 8.09 13.16
CA SER A 60 -20.22 8.70 13.78
C SER A 60 -19.39 7.62 14.46
N GLY A 61 -18.16 7.92 14.84
CA GLY A 61 -17.32 6.93 15.49
C GLY A 61 -15.92 7.45 15.76
N ASN A 62 -15.23 6.78 16.68
CA ASN A 62 -13.86 7.08 17.04
C ASN A 62 -13.14 5.80 17.48
N GLY A 63 -11.90 5.62 17.03
CA GLY A 63 -11.12 4.40 17.24
C GLY A 63 -11.88 3.19 16.73
N TYR A 64 -12.10 2.19 17.59
CA TYR A 64 -12.82 0.95 17.28
C TYR A 64 -14.28 0.95 17.75
N ARG A 65 -14.90 2.14 17.81
CA ARG A 65 -16.32 2.28 18.17
C ARG A 65 -17.05 3.05 17.09
N LEU A 66 -18.16 2.48 16.64
CA LEU A 66 -19.09 3.07 15.69
C LEU A 66 -20.41 3.36 16.40
N ILE A 67 -20.99 4.52 16.12
CA ILE A 67 -22.28 4.96 16.62
C ILE A 67 -23.17 5.13 15.40
N LEU A 68 -24.25 4.36 15.34
CA LEU A 68 -25.26 4.43 14.29
C LEU A 68 -26.55 5.00 14.88
N LYS A 69 -27.16 5.93 14.15
CA LYS A 69 -28.49 6.45 14.42
C LYS A 69 -29.36 6.16 13.21
N ALA A 70 -30.30 5.23 13.35
CA ALA A 70 -31.22 4.86 12.27
C ALA A 70 -32.48 4.20 12.83
N ARG A 71 -33.43 3.87 11.95
CA ARG A 71 -34.61 3.07 12.28
C ARG A 71 -34.19 1.64 12.67
N PRO A 72 -34.91 0.94 13.58
CA PRO A 72 -34.51 -0.38 14.06
C PRO A 72 -34.27 -1.44 12.97
N GLU A 73 -35.08 -1.42 11.91
CA GLU A 73 -34.95 -2.30 10.74
C GLU A 73 -33.63 -2.05 10.00
N ARG A 74 -33.32 -0.76 9.75
CA ARG A 74 -32.08 -0.31 9.10
C ARG A 74 -30.85 -0.57 9.94
N LEU A 75 -30.93 -0.45 11.27
CA LEU A 75 -29.82 -0.75 12.17
C LEU A 75 -29.36 -2.21 12.04
N ALA A 76 -30.29 -3.16 11.90
CA ALA A 76 -29.94 -4.57 11.71
C ALA A 76 -29.16 -4.79 10.41
N GLU A 77 -29.62 -4.19 9.30
CA GLU A 77 -28.94 -4.28 8.01
C GLU A 77 -27.56 -3.61 8.03
N LEU A 78 -27.45 -2.41 8.61
CA LEU A 78 -26.18 -1.69 8.74
C LEU A 78 -25.19 -2.46 9.62
N ARG A 79 -25.66 -3.13 10.68
CA ARG A 79 -24.83 -3.98 11.56
C ARG A 79 -24.25 -5.16 10.79
N ASP A 80 -25.04 -5.83 9.95
CA ASP A 80 -24.56 -6.95 9.13
C ASP A 80 -23.57 -6.47 8.05
N LEU A 81 -23.79 -5.28 7.48
CA LEU A 81 -22.82 -4.64 6.58
C LEU A 81 -21.51 -4.31 7.29
N VAL A 82 -21.55 -3.74 8.50
CA VAL A 82 -20.35 -3.46 9.31
C VAL A 82 -19.57 -4.74 9.58
N ALA A 83 -20.25 -5.84 9.92
CA ALA A 83 -19.60 -7.13 10.18
C ALA A 83 -18.86 -7.67 8.95
N ASN A 84 -19.37 -7.43 7.74
CA ASN A 84 -18.70 -7.82 6.50
C ASN A 84 -17.50 -6.92 6.16
N LEU A 85 -17.51 -5.65 6.58
CA LEU A 85 -16.43 -4.69 6.34
C LEU A 85 -15.30 -4.78 7.37
N ASP A 86 -15.61 -5.17 8.61
CA ASP A 86 -14.68 -5.28 9.74
C ASP A 86 -13.81 -6.55 9.66
N GLN A 87 -13.11 -6.73 8.54
CA GLN A 87 -12.17 -7.83 8.32
C GLN A 87 -10.73 -7.43 8.60
N ALA A 88 -9.96 -8.38 9.15
CA ALA A 88 -8.54 -8.23 9.46
C ALA A 88 -7.76 -7.82 8.20
N PRO A 89 -7.01 -6.71 8.21
CA PRO A 89 -6.13 -6.37 7.11
C PRO A 89 -4.98 -7.37 7.04
N LYS A 90 -4.65 -7.85 5.83
CA LYS A 90 -3.56 -8.82 5.67
C LYS A 90 -2.22 -8.18 6.01
N ARG A 91 -1.37 -8.90 6.74
CA ARG A 91 0.03 -8.50 6.97
C ARG A 91 0.87 -8.85 5.75
N LEU A 92 1.51 -7.85 5.16
CA LEU A 92 2.26 -7.97 3.91
C LEU A 92 3.74 -7.67 4.13
N ARG A 93 4.62 -8.48 3.55
CA ARG A 93 6.05 -8.20 3.42
C ARG A 93 6.37 -7.78 1.99
N PHE A 94 6.97 -6.61 1.85
CA PHE A 94 7.43 -6.06 0.58
C PHE A 94 8.94 -6.25 0.51
N SER A 95 9.43 -6.89 -0.54
CA SER A 95 10.86 -7.04 -0.80
C SER A 95 11.19 -6.45 -2.16
N VAL A 96 12.09 -5.48 -2.19
CA VAL A 96 12.56 -4.82 -3.41
C VAL A 96 14.03 -5.12 -3.58
N ARG A 97 14.41 -5.55 -4.77
CA ARG A 97 15.81 -5.79 -5.08
C ARG A 97 16.19 -5.47 -6.49
N ARG A 98 17.46 -5.15 -6.68
CA ARG A 98 18.08 -5.13 -8.00
C ARG A 98 18.72 -6.48 -8.31
N ALA A 99 18.37 -7.06 -9.45
CA ALA A 99 18.92 -8.34 -9.90
C ALA A 99 18.79 -8.48 -11.42
N SER A 100 19.67 -9.29 -12.03
CA SER A 100 19.48 -9.73 -13.39
C SER A 100 18.32 -10.71 -13.50
N ARG A 101 17.69 -10.78 -14.68
CA ARG A 101 16.62 -11.76 -14.96
C ARG A 101 17.06 -13.21 -14.69
N SER A 102 18.29 -13.54 -15.07
CA SER A 102 18.85 -14.88 -14.85
C SER A 102 18.97 -15.25 -13.36
N GLU A 103 19.19 -14.28 -12.48
CA GLU A 103 19.24 -14.52 -11.03
C GLU A 103 17.86 -14.81 -10.46
N ILE A 104 16.83 -14.09 -10.92
CA ILE A 104 15.44 -14.33 -10.53
C ILE A 104 14.99 -15.72 -10.98
N GLU A 105 15.27 -16.09 -12.23
CA GLU A 105 14.89 -17.39 -12.80
C GLU A 105 15.58 -18.55 -12.06
N ARG A 106 16.86 -18.40 -11.70
CA ARG A 106 17.57 -19.39 -10.87
C ARG A 106 16.97 -19.54 -9.47
N GLU A 107 16.47 -18.46 -8.87
CA GLU A 107 15.78 -18.53 -7.57
C GLU A 107 14.44 -19.24 -7.67
N ALA A 108 13.64 -18.91 -8.69
CA ALA A 108 12.36 -19.57 -8.94
C ALA A 108 12.53 -21.08 -9.19
N ALA A 109 13.55 -21.48 -9.95
CA ALA A 109 13.86 -22.89 -10.23
C ALA A 109 14.22 -23.68 -8.96
N ARG A 110 14.89 -23.06 -7.97
CA ARG A 110 15.20 -23.71 -6.69
C ARG A 110 13.96 -23.95 -5.82
N ILE A 111 12.93 -23.12 -5.97
CA ILE A 111 11.67 -23.24 -5.22
C ILE A 111 10.74 -24.27 -5.91
N GLY A 112 10.75 -24.34 -7.24
CA GLY A 112 9.96 -25.30 -8.03
C GLY A 112 10.58 -26.69 -8.19
N GLY A 113 11.88 -26.84 -7.91
CA GLY A 113 12.58 -28.13 -7.92
C GLY A 113 12.21 -28.97 -6.71
N ARG A 114 11.10 -29.73 -6.80
CA ARG A 114 10.89 -30.91 -5.97
C ARG A 114 12.11 -31.81 -6.18
N ILE A 115 12.93 -31.94 -5.14
CA ILE A 115 13.99 -32.93 -5.10
C ILE A 115 13.29 -34.29 -5.15
N GLU A 116 13.33 -34.95 -6.30
CA GLU A 116 13.06 -36.38 -6.40
C GLU A 116 14.28 -37.07 -5.78
N VAL A 117 14.13 -37.46 -4.51
CA VAL A 117 15.15 -38.18 -3.75
C VAL A 117 15.11 -39.63 -4.21
N GLU A 118 15.88 -39.96 -5.25
CA GLU A 118 16.33 -41.34 -5.45
C GLU A 118 17.61 -41.54 -4.63
N ASN A 119 17.53 -42.47 -3.68
CA ASN A 119 18.54 -42.86 -2.68
C ASN A 119 18.69 -41.90 -1.49
N GLY A 120 18.16 -42.36 -0.36
CA GLY A 120 17.98 -41.61 0.86
C GLY A 120 19.30 -41.15 1.50
N ASP A 121 19.44 -39.83 1.58
CA ASP A 121 20.05 -39.17 2.74
C ASP A 121 19.58 -37.70 2.72
N VAL A 122 18.49 -37.40 3.43
CA VAL A 122 17.88 -36.06 3.47
C VAL A 122 18.48 -35.27 4.64
N ARG A 123 19.51 -34.46 4.38
CA ARG A 123 19.87 -33.34 5.26
C ARG A 123 19.31 -32.05 4.68
N ALA A 124 18.05 -31.77 5.00
CA ALA A 124 17.41 -30.49 4.71
C ALA A 124 17.92 -29.43 5.71
N SER A 125 19.05 -28.79 5.41
CA SER A 125 19.47 -27.56 6.08
C SER A 125 19.16 -26.36 5.19
N ALA A 126 17.97 -25.80 5.36
CA ALA A 126 17.60 -24.50 4.81
C ALA A 126 18.35 -23.38 5.54
N SER A 127 19.64 -23.23 5.25
CA SER A 127 20.35 -21.97 5.46
C SER A 127 21.47 -21.85 4.41
N GLY A 128 21.15 -21.24 3.28
CA GLY A 128 22.11 -20.95 2.22
C GLY A 128 23.09 -19.83 2.64
N ARG A 129 24.04 -20.16 3.52
CA ARG A 129 25.23 -19.34 3.76
C ARG A 129 26.13 -19.39 2.52
N ILE A 130 25.86 -18.51 1.56
CA ILE A 130 26.74 -18.32 0.40
C ILE A 130 27.91 -17.41 0.79
N HIS A 131 29.09 -18.01 0.97
CA HIS A 131 30.36 -17.30 1.14
C HIS A 131 30.78 -16.61 -0.16
N GLY A 132 31.41 -15.44 -0.04
CA GLY A 132 32.07 -14.77 -1.15
C GLY A 132 32.16 -13.26 -0.93
N THR A 133 33.38 -12.75 -0.77
CA THR A 133 33.81 -11.37 -0.51
C THR A 133 33.19 -10.30 -1.43
N GLN A 134 32.54 -10.71 -2.52
CA GLN A 134 31.79 -9.88 -3.47
C GLN A 134 30.39 -9.44 -2.95
N ARG A 135 29.90 -10.02 -1.85
CA ARG A 135 28.55 -9.79 -1.31
C ARG A 135 28.36 -8.45 -0.59
N ARG A 136 29.45 -7.80 -0.15
CA ARG A 136 29.36 -6.52 0.60
C ARG A 136 28.74 -5.40 -0.24
N LEU A 137 29.02 -5.38 -1.55
CA LEU A 137 28.46 -4.42 -2.52
C LEU A 137 27.05 -4.82 -3.04
N ARG A 138 26.64 -6.08 -2.86
CA ARG A 138 25.35 -6.62 -3.38
C ARG A 138 24.23 -6.62 -2.34
N ALA A 139 24.57 -6.64 -1.04
CA ALA A 139 23.61 -6.49 0.04
C ALA A 139 22.98 -5.07 0.09
N GLU A 140 23.61 -4.09 -0.56
CA GLU A 140 23.21 -2.68 -0.53
C GLU A 140 21.93 -2.37 -1.34
N ASP A 141 21.48 -3.26 -2.23
CA ASP A 141 20.31 -3.02 -3.10
C ASP A 141 19.12 -3.94 -2.77
N PHE A 142 19.05 -4.53 -1.56
CA PHE A 142 17.92 -5.34 -1.09
C PHE A 142 17.22 -4.66 0.09
N TYR A 143 15.96 -4.29 -0.10
CA TYR A 143 15.15 -3.63 0.93
C TYR A 143 13.92 -4.47 1.24
N THR A 144 13.62 -4.62 2.52
CA THR A 144 12.41 -5.30 2.98
C THR A 144 11.69 -4.47 4.02
N VAL A 145 10.37 -4.41 3.93
CA VAL A 145 9.51 -3.76 4.93
C VAL A 145 8.22 -4.54 5.08
N THR A 146 7.67 -4.58 6.29
CA THR A 146 6.38 -5.22 6.58
C THR A 146 5.36 -4.13 6.88
N GLY A 147 4.13 -4.31 6.41
CA GLY A 147 3.02 -3.43 6.73
C GLY A 147 1.68 -4.13 6.56
N LEU A 148 0.61 -3.36 6.74
CA LEU A 148 -0.76 -3.83 6.54
C LEU A 148 -1.24 -3.53 5.13
N GLU A 149 -2.06 -4.41 4.59
CA GLU A 149 -2.78 -4.18 3.34
C GLU A 149 -3.52 -2.83 3.37
N GLY A 150 -3.49 -2.11 2.25
CA GLY A 150 -4.14 -0.80 2.14
C GLY A 150 -3.42 0.32 2.88
N MET A 151 -2.36 0.06 3.64
CA MET A 151 -1.58 1.09 4.35
C MET A 151 -0.25 1.36 3.64
N PRO A 152 0.21 2.64 3.61
CA PRO A 152 1.50 2.97 3.03
C PRO A 152 2.64 2.41 3.89
N VAL A 153 3.65 1.86 3.23
CA VAL A 153 4.93 1.46 3.85
C VAL A 153 6.07 2.28 3.27
N HIS A 154 7.08 2.54 4.10
CA HIS A 154 8.28 3.27 3.71
C HIS A 154 9.51 2.67 4.39
N ILE A 155 10.57 2.50 3.62
CA ILE A 155 11.90 2.20 4.13
C ILE A 155 12.91 3.07 3.39
N GLN A 156 13.82 3.68 4.15
CA GLN A 156 14.94 4.44 3.61
C GLN A 156 16.17 4.18 4.46
N ALA A 157 17.29 3.89 3.81
CA ALA A 157 18.61 3.77 4.42
C ALA A 157 19.60 4.58 3.59
N GLY A 158 20.62 5.11 4.23
CA GLY A 158 21.61 5.94 3.55
C GLY A 158 22.80 6.25 4.42
N VAL A 159 23.70 7.02 3.84
CA VAL A 159 24.89 7.55 4.52
C VAL A 159 24.94 9.05 4.33
N GLU A 160 25.48 9.75 5.31
CA GLU A 160 25.85 11.15 5.20
C GLU A 160 27.37 11.24 5.11
N PHE A 161 27.86 12.13 4.27
CA PHE A 161 29.29 12.34 4.08
C PHE A 161 29.60 13.83 3.93
N PRO A 162 30.72 14.30 4.49
CA PRO A 162 31.12 15.70 4.37
C PRO A 162 31.62 16.00 2.96
N THR A 163 31.24 17.16 2.45
CA THR A 163 31.72 17.72 1.19
C THR A 163 32.28 19.12 1.42
N GLY A 164 33.43 19.42 0.83
CA GLY A 164 34.00 20.76 0.90
C GLY A 164 33.11 21.74 0.14
N THR A 165 32.82 22.88 0.75
CA THR A 165 32.11 23.99 0.12
C THR A 165 32.86 25.29 0.36
N VAL A 166 32.53 26.34 -0.40
CA VAL A 166 33.12 27.66 -0.23
C VAL A 166 32.01 28.61 0.17
N LEU A 167 32.14 29.22 1.35
CA LEU A 167 31.17 30.17 1.87
C LEU A 167 31.64 31.60 1.59
N PRO A 168 30.77 32.48 1.05
CA PRO A 168 31.09 33.89 0.92
C PRO A 168 31.07 34.55 2.31
N TYR A 169 32.10 35.34 2.60
CA TYR A 169 32.25 36.10 3.83
C TYR A 169 32.56 37.56 3.51
N VAL A 170 31.72 38.48 3.96
CA VAL A 170 31.90 39.91 3.68
C VAL A 170 32.92 40.50 4.64
N THR A 171 33.93 41.16 4.07
CA THR A 171 34.97 41.90 4.79
C THR A 171 34.90 43.38 4.42
N PRO A 172 35.52 44.29 5.19
CA PRO A 172 35.60 45.71 4.82
C PRO A 172 36.24 45.98 3.44
N GLY A 173 37.00 45.02 2.89
CA GLY A 173 37.64 45.10 1.57
C GLY A 173 36.94 44.35 0.45
N GLY A 174 35.75 43.77 0.67
CA GLY A 174 34.98 43.00 -0.31
C GLY A 174 34.59 41.60 0.17
N VAL A 175 34.19 40.72 -0.77
CA VAL A 175 33.77 39.35 -0.46
C VAL A 175 34.98 38.41 -0.49
N ALA A 176 35.27 37.78 0.65
CA ALA A 176 36.26 36.72 0.79
C ALA A 176 35.60 35.34 0.73
N ALA A 177 36.35 34.34 0.29
CA ALA A 177 35.93 32.93 0.25
C ALA A 177 36.52 32.18 1.44
N VAL A 178 35.68 31.60 2.30
CA VAL A 178 36.11 30.80 3.45
C VAL A 178 35.78 29.32 3.21
N PRO A 179 36.73 28.39 3.41
CA PRO A 179 36.45 26.96 3.35
C PRO A 179 35.38 26.56 4.37
N GLY A 180 34.35 25.84 3.92
CA GLY A 180 33.31 25.25 4.74
C GLY A 180 33.16 23.76 4.49
N VAL A 181 32.44 23.08 5.38
CA VAL A 181 32.05 21.68 5.21
C VAL A 181 30.53 21.61 5.19
N GLU A 182 29.98 21.02 4.13
CA GLU A 182 28.55 20.73 3.98
C GLU A 182 28.36 19.20 3.98
N TYR A 183 27.47 18.69 4.82
CA TYR A 183 27.11 17.27 4.81
C TYR A 183 26.07 17.01 3.72
N LYS A 184 26.34 16.02 2.86
CA LYS A 184 25.41 15.54 1.84
C LYS A 184 24.99 14.11 2.17
N SER A 185 23.72 13.81 1.92
CA SER A 185 23.15 12.48 2.13
C SER A 185 22.98 11.75 0.80
N ALA A 186 23.30 10.46 0.80
CA ALA A 186 22.98 9.52 -0.26
C ALA A 186 22.05 8.46 0.33
N THR A 187 20.78 8.47 -0.09
CA THR A 187 19.73 7.64 0.47
C THR A 187 19.07 6.76 -0.58
N SER A 188 18.66 5.58 -0.17
CA SER A 188 18.06 4.56 -1.01
C SER A 188 16.94 3.85 -0.26
N GLY A 189 15.86 3.50 -0.96
CA GLY A 189 14.65 3.03 -0.31
C GLY A 189 13.45 2.99 -1.24
N PHE A 190 12.26 2.81 -0.67
CA PHE A 190 11.01 2.85 -1.43
C PHE A 190 9.81 3.17 -0.55
N TYR A 191 8.81 3.78 -1.19
CA TYR A 191 7.44 3.81 -0.70
C TYR A 191 6.60 2.77 -1.46
N ALA A 192 5.71 2.06 -0.78
CA ALA A 192 4.78 1.16 -1.43
C ALA A 192 3.41 1.14 -0.75
N ARG A 193 2.39 0.74 -1.51
CA ARG A 193 1.04 0.44 -1.02
C ARG A 193 0.46 -0.68 -1.85
N ALA A 194 -0.12 -1.69 -1.19
CA ALA A 194 -0.67 -2.86 -1.87
C ALA A 194 -2.12 -3.15 -1.47
N PHE A 195 -2.85 -3.72 -2.42
CA PHE A 195 -4.17 -4.30 -2.24
C PHE A 195 -4.13 -5.74 -2.76
N VAL A 196 -4.70 -6.67 -2.00
CA VAL A 196 -4.70 -8.11 -2.28
C VAL A 196 -6.11 -8.53 -2.67
N ASN A 197 -6.21 -9.32 -3.73
CA ASN A 197 -7.46 -9.98 -4.13
C ASN A 197 -7.15 -11.43 -4.50
N GLY A 198 -7.61 -12.38 -3.68
CA GLY A 198 -7.26 -13.79 -3.83
C GLY A 198 -5.74 -14.02 -3.76
N ASP A 199 -5.17 -14.60 -4.81
CA ASP A 199 -3.74 -14.85 -4.99
C ASP A 199 -3.00 -13.69 -5.70
N ARG A 200 -3.70 -12.60 -6.04
CA ARG A 200 -3.14 -11.47 -6.78
C ARG A 200 -2.94 -10.26 -5.88
N VAL A 201 -1.95 -9.45 -6.25
CA VAL A 201 -1.64 -8.21 -5.58
C VAL A 201 -1.48 -7.09 -6.61
N ARG A 202 -2.06 -5.92 -6.31
CA ARG A 202 -1.80 -4.66 -7.01
C ARG A 202 -0.97 -3.78 -6.10
N VAL A 203 0.17 -3.30 -6.58
CA VAL A 203 1.14 -2.52 -5.78
C VAL A 203 1.47 -1.23 -6.50
N GLY A 204 1.19 -0.10 -5.86
CA GLY A 204 1.80 1.18 -6.21
C GLY A 204 3.14 1.28 -5.47
N ILE A 205 4.22 1.58 -6.20
CA ILE A 205 5.57 1.61 -5.63
C ILE A 205 6.41 2.75 -6.23
N ALA A 206 7.19 3.40 -5.37
CA ALA A 206 8.11 4.48 -5.72
C ALA A 206 9.50 4.21 -5.13
N PRO A 207 10.32 3.37 -5.78
CA PRO A 207 11.68 3.11 -5.33
C PRO A 207 12.63 4.21 -5.80
N ARG A 208 13.55 4.61 -4.90
CA ARG A 208 14.58 5.62 -5.14
C ARG A 208 15.93 5.09 -4.68
N ARG A 209 16.97 5.41 -5.42
CA ARG A 209 18.34 5.08 -5.08
C ARG A 209 19.27 6.24 -5.36
N GLU A 210 20.09 6.55 -4.38
CA GLU A 210 21.21 7.48 -4.49
C GLU A 210 22.44 6.80 -3.88
N VAL A 211 23.49 6.66 -4.68
CA VAL A 211 24.77 6.12 -4.23
C VAL A 211 25.91 7.01 -4.71
N LEU A 212 27.01 6.97 -3.96
CA LEU A 212 28.25 7.59 -4.40
C LEU A 212 28.69 6.97 -5.72
N SER A 213 28.97 7.82 -6.71
CA SER A 213 29.42 7.38 -8.01
C SER A 213 30.82 6.77 -7.91
N PRO A 214 31.05 5.55 -8.45
CA PRO A 214 32.39 4.98 -8.55
C PRO A 214 33.37 5.81 -9.39
N ALA A 215 32.87 6.68 -10.28
CA ALA A 215 33.69 7.61 -11.06
C ALA A 215 34.34 8.73 -10.22
N GLY A 216 34.03 8.81 -8.92
CA GLY A 216 34.63 9.78 -7.99
C GLY A 216 34.08 11.20 -8.11
N GLY A 217 34.82 12.16 -7.53
CA GLY A 217 34.52 13.60 -7.63
C GLY A 217 33.30 14.08 -6.85
N GLY A 218 32.83 13.34 -5.85
CA GLY A 218 31.63 13.71 -5.08
C GLY A 218 30.32 13.61 -5.88
N ARG A 219 30.34 12.97 -7.06
CA ARG A 219 29.12 12.71 -7.82
C ARG A 219 28.23 11.68 -7.12
N ILE A 220 26.92 11.82 -7.31
CA ILE A 220 25.90 10.89 -6.83
C ILE A 220 25.16 10.34 -8.05
N ASP A 221 25.14 9.02 -8.21
CA ASP A 221 24.32 8.38 -9.22
C ASP A 221 22.91 8.17 -8.66
N LYS A 222 21.91 8.70 -9.37
CA LYS A 222 20.51 8.69 -8.94
C LYS A 222 19.65 7.86 -9.89
N ALA A 223 18.75 7.07 -9.32
CA ALA A 223 17.71 6.37 -10.06
C ALA A 223 16.41 6.40 -9.25
N ALA A 224 15.31 6.69 -9.92
CA ALA A 224 13.98 6.68 -9.32
C ALA A 224 12.96 6.13 -10.31
N LEU A 225 11.91 5.52 -9.78
CA LEU A 225 10.78 5.01 -10.54
C LEU A 225 9.51 5.33 -9.74
N VAL A 226 8.39 5.51 -10.42
CA VAL A 226 7.06 5.50 -9.83
C VAL A 226 6.19 4.67 -10.75
N THR A 227 5.60 3.59 -10.24
CA THR A 227 4.80 2.69 -11.07
C THR A 227 3.73 1.99 -10.24
N THR A 228 2.72 1.46 -10.93
CA THR A 228 1.76 0.52 -10.36
C THR A 228 1.84 -0.78 -11.14
N VAL A 229 2.12 -1.88 -10.44
CA VAL A 229 2.20 -3.22 -11.03
C VAL A 229 1.15 -4.15 -10.43
N GLN A 230 0.78 -5.18 -11.18
CA GLN A 230 -0.11 -6.24 -10.70
C GLN A 230 0.50 -7.59 -11.03
N GLY A 231 0.41 -8.54 -10.10
CA GLY A 231 0.91 -9.90 -10.28
C GLY A 231 0.44 -10.84 -9.19
N ARG A 232 1.08 -12.00 -9.07
CA ARG A 232 0.75 -13.00 -8.04
C ARG A 232 1.53 -12.73 -6.75
N LEU A 233 0.95 -13.11 -5.63
CA LEU A 233 1.64 -13.13 -4.34
C LEU A 233 2.81 -14.10 -4.37
N SER A 234 3.86 -13.77 -3.61
CA SER A 234 5.07 -14.59 -3.44
C SER A 234 5.91 -14.80 -4.71
N GLU A 235 5.57 -14.13 -5.81
CA GLU A 235 6.34 -14.13 -7.07
C GLU A 235 7.09 -12.80 -7.24
N TRP A 236 8.22 -12.86 -7.95
CA TRP A 236 8.99 -11.68 -8.30
C TRP A 236 8.35 -10.96 -9.50
N LEU A 237 7.94 -9.72 -9.29
CA LEU A 237 7.38 -8.80 -10.28
C LEU A 237 8.47 -7.85 -10.77
N GLU A 238 8.65 -7.76 -12.09
CA GLU A 238 9.56 -6.78 -12.67
C GLU A 238 8.92 -5.38 -12.61
N LEU A 239 9.64 -4.41 -12.03
CA LEU A 239 9.22 -3.01 -12.00
C LEU A 239 9.75 -2.20 -13.19
N GLY A 240 10.87 -2.67 -13.76
CA GLY A 240 11.56 -2.03 -14.88
C GLY A 240 13.07 -1.91 -14.63
N GLY A 241 13.78 -1.29 -15.56
CA GLY A 241 15.22 -1.06 -15.46
C GLY A 241 15.72 -0.21 -16.62
N THR A 242 16.92 0.37 -16.46
CA THR A 242 17.56 1.15 -17.52
C THR A 242 18.44 0.24 -18.37
N GLY A 243 18.06 0.06 -19.64
CA GLY A 243 18.79 -0.77 -20.59
C GLY A 243 18.49 -0.38 -22.02
N GLU A 244 19.51 0.05 -22.77
CA GLU A 244 19.37 0.55 -24.14
C GLU A 244 19.18 -0.61 -25.13
N ASN A 245 18.00 -0.75 -25.73
CA ASN A 245 17.72 -1.81 -26.70
C ASN A 245 18.35 -1.46 -28.06
N ARG A 246 19.68 -1.53 -28.18
CA ARG A 246 20.36 -1.48 -29.47
C ARG A 246 20.28 -2.84 -30.14
N ALA A 247 19.25 -3.04 -30.95
CA ALA A 247 19.28 -4.08 -31.98
C ALA A 247 20.24 -3.61 -33.09
N HIS A 248 21.52 -3.96 -32.98
CA HIS A 248 22.44 -3.84 -34.12
C HIS A 248 22.43 -5.15 -34.88
N GLU A 249 21.68 -5.15 -35.99
CA GLU A 249 21.83 -6.14 -37.06
C GLU A 249 23.15 -5.82 -37.79
N GLY A 250 24.24 -6.44 -37.33
CA GLY A 250 25.57 -6.31 -37.90
C GLY A 250 26.14 -7.68 -38.19
N LYS A 251 26.10 -8.09 -39.46
CA LYS A 251 26.74 -9.30 -39.97
C LYS A 251 28.27 -9.09 -39.89
N GLY A 252 28.89 -9.61 -38.84
CA GLY A 252 30.34 -9.54 -38.63
C GLY A 252 30.79 -10.67 -37.71
N ILE A 253 31.85 -11.37 -38.10
CA ILE A 253 32.46 -12.46 -37.33
C ILE A 253 33.05 -11.85 -36.04
N VAL A 254 32.52 -12.22 -34.87
CA VAL A 254 32.95 -11.68 -33.56
C VAL A 254 33.68 -12.75 -32.75
N HIS A 255 34.94 -12.46 -32.44
CA HIS A 255 35.74 -13.18 -31.46
C HIS A 255 35.05 -13.19 -30.09
N ARG A 256 34.84 -14.38 -29.53
CA ARG A 256 34.22 -14.61 -28.22
C ARG A 256 35.22 -14.29 -27.10
N THR A 257 35.48 -13.01 -26.87
CA THR A 257 36.08 -12.55 -25.61
C THR A 257 34.96 -12.55 -24.57
N ALA A 258 35.17 -13.22 -23.44
CA ALA A 258 34.22 -13.26 -22.32
C ALA A 258 34.05 -11.85 -21.74
N GLU A 259 33.15 -11.07 -22.34
CA GLU A 259 32.76 -9.75 -21.87
C GLU A 259 31.88 -9.95 -20.64
N LYS A 260 32.55 -10.07 -19.49
CA LYS A 260 31.98 -10.04 -18.14
C LYS A 260 31.56 -8.60 -17.82
N GLY A 261 30.71 -8.02 -18.66
CA GLY A 261 30.43 -6.58 -18.74
C GLY A 261 28.95 -6.28 -18.61
N ARG A 262 28.52 -5.95 -17.39
CA ARG A 262 27.27 -5.23 -17.08
C ARG A 262 25.99 -5.94 -17.59
N GLN A 263 25.70 -7.10 -17.02
CA GLN A 263 24.36 -7.68 -17.07
C GLN A 263 23.37 -6.60 -16.59
N ARG A 264 22.37 -6.27 -17.43
CA ARG A 264 21.46 -5.14 -17.21
C ARG A 264 20.60 -5.43 -16.00
N ASP A 265 20.99 -4.82 -14.89
CA ASP A 265 20.32 -4.99 -13.62
C ASP A 265 18.91 -4.36 -13.67
N ARG A 266 17.89 -5.15 -13.33
CA ARG A 266 16.49 -4.76 -13.29
C ARG A 266 16.02 -4.64 -11.85
N LEU A 267 14.97 -3.86 -11.63
CA LEU A 267 14.34 -3.74 -10.33
C LEU A 267 13.17 -4.71 -10.22
N TRP A 268 13.12 -5.43 -9.11
CA TRP A 268 12.14 -6.47 -8.83
C TRP A 268 11.46 -6.20 -7.50
N LEU A 269 10.18 -6.54 -7.43
CA LEU A 269 9.35 -6.48 -6.24
C LEU A 269 8.76 -7.86 -5.97
N LYS A 270 8.78 -8.31 -4.72
CA LYS A 270 7.99 -9.44 -4.26
C LYS A 270 7.12 -8.98 -3.09
N VAL A 271 5.86 -9.41 -3.09
CA VAL A 271 4.94 -9.19 -1.97
C VAL A 271 4.45 -10.54 -1.46
N GLU A 272 4.61 -10.76 -0.16
CA GLU A 272 4.22 -12.00 0.51
C GLU A 272 3.20 -11.68 1.61
N VAL A 273 2.20 -12.54 1.76
CA VAL A 273 1.31 -12.50 2.93
C VAL A 273 2.02 -13.22 4.06
N LEU A 274 2.12 -12.57 5.22
CA LEU A 274 2.64 -13.19 6.43
C LEU A 274 1.48 -13.88 7.16
N PRO A 275 1.70 -15.05 7.80
CA PRO A 275 0.72 -15.61 8.73
C PRO A 275 0.48 -14.62 9.86
N ASP A 276 -0.70 -14.62 10.47
CA ASP A 276 -1.03 -13.71 11.58
C ASP A 276 -0.19 -13.99 12.83
#